data_AF-A0AA91JNL0-F1
#
_entry.id   AF-A0AA91JNL0-F1
#
_cell.length_a   1.000
_cell.length_b   1.000
_cell.length_c   1.000
_cell.angle_alpha   90.00
_cell.angle_beta   90.00
_cell.angle_gamma   90.00
#
_symmetry.space_group_name_H-M   'P 1'
#
loop_
_entity.id
_entity.type
_entity.pdbx_description
1 polymer ?
#
loop_
_entity_poly.entity_id
_entity_poly.type
_entity_poly.pdbx_seq_one_letter_code
_entity_poly.pdbx_strand_id
1 'polypeptide(L)'
;MINLSNKLNNYKMVDIVKYIAAIMVICIHCNPITSQEPLNFFIKNIVCRIAVPFFFISSAYFVRKGSDHKEKYIKNYLKKLGKSYLAWSILFIYVGISWINEHLGYSGFLLIISFFFGLLQVGVYYHLWYIPAMIFSLFIVNKALKYISYKTVFLISILLFMFGSLETYYGFLPAGILKNTFDGIIQLIFTTRTGLLFGSIFVTIGFFIYDYQERLQSLLKFLPFLTILFSFLLMVEGFFLFNVERLDMNFLLMLIPFSFFFFLWILSSSIKIKIDTKKIRELSMYYYFVHPVCIILVEETGKGYQLSWLRSGVISFFLIVLFTHFLSLIIIEIRKKARSRKQIFLAGFLGIFVTFPVGILFFVNRVDNINVKYEMVPCLWFVFSFVVYYLLQKRKKIKAVN
;
A
#
# COMPACT_ATOMS: atom_id res chain seq x y z
N MET A 1 21.75 -9.64 31.27
CA MET A 1 20.85 -8.56 31.72
C MET A 1 20.52 -7.67 30.53
N ILE A 2 19.27 -7.68 30.07
CA ILE A 2 18.81 -6.78 29.01
C ILE A 2 18.70 -5.39 29.64
N ASN A 3 19.49 -4.45 29.18
CA ASN A 3 19.47 -3.07 29.64
C ASN A 3 18.06 -2.48 29.33
N LEU A 4 17.23 -2.34 30.36
CA LEU A 4 15.82 -1.92 30.29
C LEU A 4 15.65 -0.43 29.93
N SER A 5 16.72 0.25 29.51
CA SER A 5 16.70 1.64 29.04
C SER A 5 16.38 1.80 27.55
N ASN A 6 15.88 0.76 26.88
CA ASN A 6 15.40 0.87 25.50
C ASN A 6 14.13 1.73 25.46
N LYS A 7 14.30 3.06 25.38
CA LYS A 7 13.24 3.99 25.01
C LYS A 7 12.66 3.54 23.66
N LEU A 8 11.34 3.60 23.48
CA LEU A 8 10.62 3.28 22.25
C LEU A 8 10.96 4.28 21.13
N ASN A 9 12.18 4.21 20.60
CA ASN A 9 12.75 5.24 19.75
C ASN A 9 13.59 4.71 18.57
N ASN A 10 13.53 3.41 18.26
CA ASN A 10 14.28 2.84 17.14
C ASN A 10 13.62 3.12 15.77
N TYR A 11 13.54 4.40 15.39
CA TYR A 11 12.86 4.84 14.17
C TYR A 11 13.57 4.39 12.89
N LYS A 12 14.90 4.17 12.95
CA LYS A 12 15.66 3.63 11.82
C LYS A 12 15.26 2.19 11.50
N MET A 13 15.00 1.37 12.52
CA MET A 13 14.49 0.02 12.32
C MET A 13 13.09 0.07 11.70
N VAL A 14 12.23 0.99 12.14
CA VAL A 14 10.91 1.21 11.51
C VAL A 14 11.05 1.54 10.03
N ASP A 15 11.98 2.42 9.64
CA ASP A 15 12.22 2.74 8.23
C ASP A 15 12.62 1.52 7.39
N ILE A 16 13.47 0.64 7.93
CA ILE A 16 13.87 -0.62 7.26
C ILE A 16 12.66 -1.55 7.10
N VAL A 17 11.87 -1.75 8.16
CA VAL A 17 10.70 -2.62 8.10
C VAL A 17 9.64 -2.05 7.15
N LYS A 18 9.48 -0.72 7.06
CA LYS A 18 8.62 -0.09 6.03
C LYS A 18 9.09 -0.40 4.62
N TYR A 19 10.39 -0.47 4.38
CA TYR A 19 10.93 -0.84 3.06
C TYR A 19 10.67 -2.32 2.73
N ILE A 20 10.85 -3.21 3.71
CA ILE A 20 10.49 -4.64 3.56
C ILE A 20 8.98 -4.79 3.31
N ALA A 21 8.15 -4.09 4.09
CA ALA A 21 6.70 -4.07 3.93
C ALA A 21 6.28 -3.53 2.54
N ALA A 22 7.01 -2.56 1.98
CA ALA A 22 6.73 -2.08 0.63
C ALA A 22 6.97 -3.18 -0.41
N ILE A 23 8.02 -4.00 -0.25
CA ILE A 23 8.27 -5.16 -1.12
C ILE A 23 7.19 -6.23 -0.94
N MET A 24 6.71 -6.46 0.28
CA MET A 24 5.57 -7.36 0.55
C MET A 24 4.29 -6.88 -0.14
N VAL A 25 4.03 -5.57 -0.19
CA VAL A 25 2.90 -5.01 -0.97
C VAL A 25 3.04 -5.31 -2.45
N ILE A 26 4.25 -5.19 -3.02
CA ILE A 26 4.50 -5.58 -4.42
C ILE A 26 4.17 -7.07 -4.61
N CYS A 27 4.64 -7.93 -3.70
CA CYS A 27 4.40 -9.38 -3.78
C CYS A 27 2.91 -9.74 -3.75
N ILE A 28 2.09 -9.03 -2.96
CA ILE A 28 0.62 -9.23 -2.95
C ILE A 28 0.01 -8.98 -4.34
N HIS A 29 0.51 -7.98 -5.07
CA HIS A 29 -0.07 -7.52 -6.33
C HIS A 29 0.49 -8.18 -7.59
N CYS A 30 1.67 -8.80 -7.53
CA CYS A 30 2.21 -9.60 -8.64
C CYS A 30 1.39 -10.87 -8.89
N ASN A 31 1.55 -11.48 -10.06
CA ASN A 31 1.13 -12.86 -10.32
C ASN A 31 1.80 -13.85 -9.35
N PRO A 32 1.32 -15.11 -9.26
CA PRO A 32 1.90 -16.11 -8.37
C PRO A 32 3.43 -16.21 -8.52
N ILE A 33 4.14 -16.19 -7.39
CA ILE A 33 5.61 -16.23 -7.37
C ILE A 33 6.15 -17.66 -7.39
N THR A 34 5.30 -18.64 -7.10
CA THR A 34 5.58 -20.07 -7.14
C THR A 34 4.36 -20.80 -7.70
N SER A 35 4.58 -21.92 -8.37
CA SER A 35 3.52 -22.79 -8.88
C SER A 35 2.83 -23.61 -7.78
N GLN A 36 3.42 -23.69 -6.58
CA GLN A 36 2.83 -24.38 -5.45
C GLN A 36 1.79 -23.49 -4.77
N GLU A 37 0.50 -23.74 -5.01
CA GLU A 37 -0.61 -22.94 -4.48
C GLU A 37 -0.58 -22.74 -2.96
N PRO A 38 -0.35 -23.77 -2.10
CA PRO A 38 -0.28 -23.56 -0.65
C PRO A 38 0.86 -22.61 -0.24
N LEU A 39 2.02 -22.73 -0.88
CA LEU A 39 3.17 -21.87 -0.60
C LEU A 39 2.92 -20.43 -1.10
N ASN A 40 2.34 -20.28 -2.30
CA ASN A 40 1.97 -18.98 -2.86
C ASN A 40 0.95 -18.27 -1.96
N PHE A 41 -0.06 -19.01 -1.49
CA PHE A 41 -1.04 -18.51 -0.55
C PHE A 41 -0.42 -18.10 0.79
N PHE A 42 0.43 -18.96 1.37
CA PHE A 42 1.15 -18.63 2.61
C PHE A 42 1.93 -17.32 2.47
N ILE A 43 2.69 -17.16 1.39
CA ILE A 43 3.51 -15.96 1.18
C ILE A 43 2.63 -14.73 0.97
N LYS A 44 1.69 -14.77 0.02
CA LYS A 44 0.91 -13.59 -0.38
C LYS A 44 -0.19 -13.23 0.61
N ASN A 45 -0.89 -14.23 1.15
CA ASN A 45 -2.09 -14.04 1.94
C ASN A 45 -1.91 -14.20 3.45
N ILE A 46 -0.77 -14.67 3.94
CA ILE A 46 -0.48 -14.71 5.37
C ILE A 46 0.68 -13.76 5.69
N VAL A 47 1.86 -14.03 5.13
CA VAL A 47 3.08 -13.27 5.43
C VAL A 47 2.99 -11.83 4.93
N CYS A 48 2.66 -11.62 3.66
CA CYS A 48 2.66 -10.26 3.11
C CYS A 48 1.52 -9.40 3.66
N ARG A 49 0.44 -9.99 4.21
CA ARG A 49 -0.68 -9.25 4.81
C ARG A 49 -0.31 -8.43 6.05
N ILE A 50 0.87 -8.69 6.62
CA ILE A 50 1.48 -7.87 7.69
C ILE A 50 1.75 -6.42 7.23
N ALA A 51 2.03 -6.22 5.94
CA ALA A 51 2.56 -4.96 5.43
C ALA A 51 1.62 -3.76 5.65
N VAL A 52 0.34 -3.91 5.31
CA VAL A 52 -0.63 -2.80 5.37
C VAL A 52 -0.93 -2.37 6.81
N PRO A 53 -1.24 -3.27 7.76
CA PRO A 53 -1.32 -2.94 9.19
C PRO A 53 -0.10 -2.19 9.70
N PHE A 54 1.11 -2.65 9.35
CA PHE A 54 2.35 -2.00 9.75
C PHE A 54 2.43 -0.56 9.22
N PHE A 55 2.02 -0.30 7.98
CA PHE A 55 1.95 1.05 7.43
C PHE A 55 0.94 1.95 8.14
N PHE A 56 -0.25 1.44 8.50
CA PHE A 56 -1.24 2.20 9.28
C PHE A 56 -0.70 2.57 10.66
N ILE A 57 -0.21 1.58 11.43
CA ILE A 57 0.32 1.79 12.78
C ILE A 57 1.51 2.76 12.75
N SER A 58 2.49 2.51 11.87
CA SER A 58 3.68 3.37 11.72
C SER A 58 3.29 4.81 11.41
N SER A 59 2.40 5.01 10.44
CA SER A 59 1.99 6.35 10.02
C SER A 59 1.19 7.04 11.12
N ALA A 60 0.29 6.34 11.82
CA ALA A 60 -0.48 6.89 12.93
C ALA A 60 0.41 7.27 14.12
N TYR A 61 1.36 6.41 14.50
CA TYR A 61 2.34 6.69 15.55
C TYR A 61 3.12 7.99 15.27
N PHE A 62 3.68 8.14 14.06
CA PHE A 62 4.44 9.35 13.72
C PHE A 62 3.56 10.59 13.51
N VAL A 63 2.30 10.42 13.09
CA VAL A 63 1.33 11.52 13.02
C VAL A 63 0.99 12.01 14.42
N ARG A 64 0.74 11.10 15.37
CA ARG A 64 0.50 11.43 16.77
C ARG A 64 1.70 12.11 17.40
N LYS A 65 2.90 11.55 17.22
CA LYS A 65 4.16 12.17 17.63
C LYS A 65 4.36 13.60 17.12
N GLY A 66 4.08 13.84 15.85
CA GLY A 66 4.22 15.17 15.27
C GLY A 66 3.17 16.17 15.75
N SER A 67 2.07 15.69 16.35
CA SER A 67 0.98 16.52 16.86
C SER A 67 1.21 17.07 18.26
N ASP A 68 2.24 16.60 18.97
CA ASP A 68 2.63 17.13 20.28
C ASP A 68 2.81 18.65 20.21
N HIS A 69 2.04 19.35 21.05
CA HIS A 69 1.99 20.81 21.14
C HIS A 69 1.67 21.52 19.80
N LYS A 70 1.07 20.82 18.83
CA LYS A 70 0.76 21.34 17.48
C LYS A 70 -0.62 20.89 17.01
N GLU A 71 -1.67 21.54 17.49
CA GLU A 71 -3.07 21.21 17.17
C GLU A 71 -3.37 21.13 15.66
N LYS A 72 -2.73 22.00 14.86
CA LYS A 72 -2.93 22.05 13.40
C LYS A 72 -2.12 20.99 12.63
N TYR A 73 -1.27 20.20 13.30
CA TYR A 73 -0.38 19.24 12.63
C TYR A 73 -1.14 18.16 11.86
N ILE A 74 -2.12 17.51 12.49
CA ILE A 74 -2.92 16.46 11.86
C ILE A 74 -3.68 17.03 10.66
N LYS A 75 -4.31 18.21 10.80
CA LYS A 75 -5.01 18.88 9.69
C LYS A 75 -4.07 19.15 8.49
N ASN A 76 -2.86 19.64 8.76
CA ASN A 76 -1.86 19.91 7.74
C ASN A 76 -1.33 18.61 7.09
N TYR A 77 -1.15 17.55 7.88
CA TYR A 77 -0.76 16.23 7.39
C TYR A 77 -1.83 15.66 6.46
N LEU A 78 -3.11 15.68 6.87
CA LEU A 78 -4.24 15.23 6.05
C LEU A 78 -4.33 16.03 4.74
N LYS A 79 -4.15 17.36 4.79
CA LYS A 79 -4.12 18.21 3.58
C LYS A 79 -2.99 17.83 2.64
N LYS A 80 -1.79 17.56 3.17
CA LYS A 80 -0.63 17.13 2.37
C LYS A 80 -0.86 15.75 1.75
N LEU A 81 -1.39 14.82 2.53
CA LEU A 81 -1.69 13.46 2.09
C LEU A 81 -2.79 13.47 1.01
N GLY A 82 -3.85 14.25 1.19
CA GLY A 82 -4.91 14.43 0.19
C GLY A 82 -4.40 15.08 -1.11
N LYS A 83 -3.51 16.07 -1.04
CA LYS A 83 -2.86 16.64 -2.24
C LYS A 83 -2.03 15.60 -2.99
N SER A 84 -1.29 14.76 -2.25
CA SER A 84 -0.51 13.66 -2.85
C SER A 84 -1.45 12.65 -3.51
N TYR A 85 -2.52 12.26 -2.82
CA TYR A 85 -3.53 11.34 -3.33
C TYR A 85 -4.12 11.84 -4.64
N LEU A 86 -4.63 13.07 -4.68
CA LEU A 86 -5.22 13.64 -5.89
C LEU A 86 -4.21 13.71 -7.05
N ALA A 87 -2.95 14.05 -6.78
CA ALA A 87 -1.91 14.06 -7.82
C ALA A 87 -1.68 12.67 -8.43
N TRP A 88 -1.65 11.61 -7.62
CA TRP A 88 -1.51 10.24 -8.10
C TRP A 88 -2.80 9.72 -8.75
N SER A 89 -3.96 10.06 -8.20
CA SER A 89 -5.26 9.73 -8.79
C SER A 89 -5.41 10.30 -10.19
N ILE A 90 -4.94 11.53 -10.46
CA ILE A 90 -4.92 12.12 -11.81
C ILE A 90 -4.04 11.29 -12.76
N LEU A 91 -2.89 10.80 -12.28
CA LEU A 91 -2.00 9.98 -13.11
C LEU A 91 -2.62 8.62 -13.46
N PHE A 92 -3.40 8.05 -12.57
CA PHE A 92 -4.06 6.75 -12.76
C PHE A 92 -5.53 6.86 -13.22
N ILE A 93 -6.05 8.08 -13.48
CA ILE A 93 -7.49 8.29 -13.74
C ILE A 93 -7.99 7.54 -14.96
N TYR A 94 -7.20 7.54 -16.01
CA TYR A 94 -7.52 6.84 -17.25
C TYR A 94 -7.68 5.34 -17.02
N VAL A 95 -6.75 4.75 -16.26
CA VAL A 95 -6.79 3.33 -15.88
C VAL A 95 -8.03 3.03 -15.03
N GLY A 96 -8.33 3.88 -14.04
CA GLY A 96 -9.49 3.70 -13.18
C GLY A 96 -10.82 3.74 -13.92
N ILE A 97 -10.99 4.71 -14.83
CA ILE A 97 -12.21 4.85 -15.64
C ILE A 97 -12.39 3.64 -16.56
N SER A 98 -11.31 3.21 -17.20
CA SER A 98 -11.39 2.08 -18.13
C SER A 98 -11.68 0.76 -17.39
N TRP A 99 -11.14 0.56 -16.19
CA TRP A 99 -11.51 -0.56 -15.32
C TRP A 99 -13.01 -0.58 -14.99
N ILE A 100 -13.59 0.57 -14.62
CA ILE A 100 -15.04 0.70 -14.34
C ILE A 100 -15.86 0.30 -15.57
N ASN A 101 -15.47 0.77 -16.75
CA ASN A 101 -16.21 0.49 -17.99
C ASN A 101 -16.17 -1.02 -18.33
N GLU A 102 -15.00 -1.65 -18.22
CA GLU A 102 -14.81 -3.07 -18.55
C GLU A 102 -15.47 -4.04 -17.57
N HIS A 103 -15.50 -3.71 -16.28
CA HIS A 103 -15.93 -4.65 -15.24
C HIS A 103 -17.34 -4.39 -14.71
N LEU A 104 -17.81 -3.14 -14.78
CA LEU A 104 -19.12 -2.75 -14.24
C LEU A 104 -20.10 -2.35 -15.35
N GLY A 105 -19.62 -2.07 -16.57
CA GLY A 105 -20.46 -1.65 -17.69
C GLY A 105 -21.21 -0.33 -17.45
N TYR A 106 -20.78 0.45 -16.45
CA TYR A 106 -21.44 1.70 -16.09
C TYR A 106 -21.11 2.81 -17.08
N SER A 107 -22.15 3.50 -17.54
CA SER A 107 -22.05 4.61 -18.47
C SER A 107 -22.79 5.86 -17.95
N GLY A 108 -22.54 7.00 -18.59
CA GLY A 108 -23.22 8.27 -18.28
C GLY A 108 -23.06 8.70 -16.82
N PHE A 109 -24.18 8.97 -16.15
CA PHE A 109 -24.19 9.46 -14.77
C PHE A 109 -23.67 8.45 -13.74
N LEU A 110 -23.91 7.16 -13.95
CA LEU A 110 -23.41 6.11 -13.06
C LEU A 110 -21.89 6.05 -13.06
N LEU A 111 -21.24 6.24 -14.21
CA LEU A 111 -19.78 6.32 -14.30
C LEU A 111 -19.22 7.45 -13.42
N ILE A 112 -19.89 8.60 -13.39
CA ILE A 112 -19.50 9.76 -12.57
C ILE A 112 -19.62 9.39 -11.07
N ILE A 113 -20.75 8.79 -10.67
CA ILE A 113 -20.96 8.34 -9.29
C ILE A 113 -19.90 7.32 -8.89
N SER A 114 -19.68 6.29 -9.70
CA SER A 114 -18.69 5.24 -9.44
C SER A 114 -17.28 5.79 -9.39
N PHE A 115 -16.97 6.80 -10.20
CA PHE A 115 -15.69 7.50 -10.13
C PHE A 115 -15.51 8.23 -8.79
N PHE A 116 -16.51 9.01 -8.34
CA PHE A 116 -16.43 9.71 -7.05
C PHE A 116 -16.41 8.73 -5.87
N PHE A 117 -17.20 7.66 -5.94
CA PHE A 117 -17.19 6.59 -4.96
C PHE A 117 -15.82 5.91 -4.90
N GLY A 118 -15.26 5.52 -6.05
CA GLY A 118 -13.92 4.97 -6.16
C GLY A 118 -12.86 5.94 -5.62
N LEU A 119 -12.93 7.23 -5.96
CA LEU A 119 -12.02 8.25 -5.47
C LEU A 119 -12.07 8.41 -3.95
N LEU A 120 -13.22 8.23 -3.30
CA LEU A 120 -13.35 8.42 -1.85
C LEU A 120 -13.09 7.15 -1.05
N GLN A 121 -13.42 5.98 -1.59
CA GLN A 121 -13.44 4.73 -0.82
C GLN A 121 -12.35 3.75 -1.25
N VAL A 122 -12.30 3.40 -2.55
CA VAL A 122 -11.51 2.27 -3.07
C VAL A 122 -10.18 2.73 -3.67
N GLY A 123 -9.99 4.02 -3.89
CA GLY A 123 -8.92 4.53 -4.73
C GLY A 123 -9.30 4.48 -6.22
N VAL A 124 -8.78 5.43 -7.00
CA VAL A 124 -8.94 5.43 -8.48
C VAL A 124 -8.26 4.21 -9.13
N TYR A 125 -7.29 3.60 -8.45
CA TYR A 125 -6.71 2.33 -8.85
C TYR A 125 -6.48 1.44 -7.63
N TYR A 126 -6.39 0.12 -7.84
CA TYR A 126 -6.51 -0.90 -6.78
C TYR A 126 -5.59 -0.69 -5.57
N HIS A 127 -4.40 -0.11 -5.77
CA HIS A 127 -3.39 0.09 -4.72
C HIS A 127 -3.61 1.40 -3.94
N LEU A 128 -4.30 2.38 -4.54
CA LEU A 128 -4.44 3.73 -3.99
C LEU A 128 -5.37 3.81 -2.78
N TRP A 129 -6.18 2.78 -2.53
CA TRP A 129 -7.15 2.68 -1.43
C TRP A 129 -6.59 3.02 -0.04
N TYR A 130 -5.31 2.71 0.21
CA TYR A 130 -4.67 2.93 1.50
C TYR A 130 -4.72 4.40 1.92
N ILE A 131 -4.58 5.33 0.98
CA ILE A 131 -4.54 6.77 1.30
C ILE A 131 -5.88 7.32 1.77
N PRO A 132 -7.00 7.20 1.03
CA PRO A 132 -8.31 7.64 1.52
C PRO A 132 -8.68 6.92 2.82
N ALA A 133 -8.37 5.63 2.94
CA ALA A 133 -8.55 4.89 4.18
C ALA A 133 -7.78 5.52 5.35
N MET A 134 -6.48 5.79 5.18
CA MET A 134 -5.65 6.46 6.20
C MET A 134 -6.15 7.86 6.57
N ILE A 135 -6.58 8.66 5.59
CA ILE A 135 -7.15 9.99 5.81
C ILE A 135 -8.39 9.88 6.69
N PHE A 136 -9.31 8.99 6.31
CA PHE A 136 -10.56 8.77 7.02
C PHE A 136 -10.31 8.26 8.45
N SER A 137 -9.48 7.23 8.61
CA SER A 137 -9.16 6.64 9.93
C SER A 137 -8.50 7.65 10.86
N LEU A 138 -7.52 8.43 10.36
CA LEU A 138 -6.88 9.49 11.15
C LEU A 138 -7.90 10.54 11.59
N PHE A 139 -8.79 10.96 10.69
CA PHE A 139 -9.81 11.95 11.01
C PHE A 139 -10.79 11.43 12.07
N ILE A 140 -11.36 10.24 11.87
CA ILE A 140 -12.39 9.68 12.75
C ILE A 140 -11.82 9.34 14.13
N VAL A 141 -10.64 8.69 14.22
CA VAL A 141 -10.02 8.30 15.48
C VAL A 141 -9.55 9.54 16.26
N ASN A 142 -8.91 10.50 15.59
CA ASN A 142 -8.51 11.75 16.24
C ASN A 142 -9.70 12.56 16.76
N LYS A 143 -10.83 12.56 16.02
CA LYS A 143 -12.05 13.23 16.49
C LYS A 143 -12.69 12.47 17.65
N ALA A 144 -12.80 11.15 17.56
CA ALA A 144 -13.40 10.30 18.60
C ALA A 144 -12.66 10.42 19.94
N LEU A 145 -11.33 10.39 19.93
CA LEU A 145 -10.51 10.50 21.16
C LEU A 145 -10.59 11.86 21.87
N LYS A 146 -11.27 12.86 21.29
CA LYS A 146 -11.60 14.11 21.99
C LYS A 146 -12.82 13.97 22.91
N TYR A 147 -13.67 12.98 22.66
CA TYR A 147 -14.97 12.84 23.34
C TYR A 147 -15.10 11.52 24.11
N ILE A 148 -14.39 10.47 23.68
CA ILE A 148 -14.47 9.14 24.28
C ILE A 148 -13.09 8.54 24.57
N SER A 149 -13.06 7.60 25.52
CA SER A 149 -11.82 6.95 25.97
C SER A 149 -11.22 6.01 24.92
N TYR A 150 -9.91 5.75 25.02
CA TYR A 150 -9.23 4.72 24.22
C TYR A 150 -9.92 3.36 24.31
N LYS A 151 -10.40 2.95 25.49
CA LYS A 151 -11.12 1.68 25.69
C LYS A 151 -12.35 1.60 24.78
N THR A 152 -13.13 2.67 24.72
CA THR A 152 -14.32 2.77 23.87
C THR A 152 -13.97 2.77 22.39
N VAL A 153 -12.94 3.52 21.98
CA VAL A 153 -12.48 3.56 20.58
C VAL A 153 -11.97 2.20 20.13
N PHE A 154 -11.19 1.49 20.96
CA PHE A 154 -10.75 0.12 20.69
C PHE A 154 -11.93 -0.81 20.50
N LEU A 155 -12.90 -0.83 21.43
CA LEU A 155 -14.10 -1.67 21.32
C LEU A 155 -14.84 -1.44 20.00
N ILE A 156 -15.13 -0.18 19.66
CA ILE A 156 -15.81 0.18 18.42
C ILE A 156 -14.99 -0.29 17.21
N SER A 157 -13.69 -0.02 17.18
CA SER A 157 -12.82 -0.39 16.05
C SER A 157 -12.65 -1.90 15.88
N ILE A 158 -12.67 -2.69 16.96
CA ILE A 158 -12.64 -4.16 16.90
C ILE A 158 -13.95 -4.68 16.32
N LEU A 159 -15.10 -4.17 16.76
CA LEU A 159 -16.40 -4.57 16.21
C LEU A 159 -16.52 -4.23 14.72
N LEU A 160 -16.04 -3.05 14.32
CA LEU A 160 -15.97 -2.65 12.91
C LEU A 160 -15.03 -3.56 12.09
N PHE A 161 -13.88 -3.94 12.65
CA PHE A 161 -12.96 -4.86 11.99
C PHE A 161 -13.55 -6.27 11.87
N MET A 162 -14.23 -6.76 12.90
CA MET A 162 -14.94 -8.05 12.87
C MET A 162 -16.04 -8.06 11.80
N PHE A 163 -16.84 -6.99 11.73
CA PHE A 163 -17.81 -6.83 10.66
C PHE A 163 -17.16 -6.80 9.27
N GLY A 164 -16.07 -6.03 9.11
CA GLY A 164 -15.32 -6.00 7.85
C GLY A 164 -14.72 -7.36 7.48
N SER A 165 -14.32 -8.15 8.48
CA SER A 165 -13.71 -9.46 8.29
C SER A 165 -14.65 -10.50 7.69
N LEU A 166 -15.97 -10.28 7.73
CA LEU A 166 -16.94 -11.17 7.08
C LEU A 166 -16.65 -11.36 5.57
N GLU A 167 -15.94 -10.43 4.92
CA GLU A 167 -15.44 -10.58 3.54
C GLU A 167 -14.44 -11.75 3.40
N THR A 168 -13.58 -11.95 4.40
CA THR A 168 -12.58 -13.02 4.47
C THR A 168 -13.13 -14.32 5.08
N TYR A 169 -14.06 -14.23 6.03
CA TYR A 169 -14.71 -15.39 6.66
C TYR A 169 -16.06 -15.75 5.99
N TYR A 170 -16.27 -15.30 4.75
CA TYR A 170 -17.58 -15.35 4.07
C TYR A 170 -18.18 -16.76 4.00
N GLY A 171 -17.35 -17.80 3.78
CA GLY A 171 -17.79 -19.20 3.72
C GLY A 171 -18.38 -19.72 5.03
N PHE A 172 -18.16 -19.05 6.16
CA PHE A 172 -18.77 -19.38 7.44
C PHE A 172 -20.11 -18.70 7.67
N LEU A 173 -20.53 -17.77 6.81
CA LEU A 173 -21.84 -17.13 6.93
C LEU A 173 -22.93 -18.15 6.57
N PRO A 174 -23.86 -18.46 7.50
CA PRO A 174 -24.97 -19.34 7.19
C PRO A 174 -25.89 -18.67 6.16
N ALA A 175 -26.51 -19.47 5.29
CA ALA A 175 -27.54 -18.98 4.40
C ALA A 175 -28.68 -18.34 5.20
N GLY A 176 -29.17 -17.18 4.76
CA GLY A 176 -30.25 -16.46 5.44
C GLY A 176 -30.03 -14.95 5.45
N ILE A 177 -30.74 -14.27 6.36
CA ILE A 177 -30.81 -12.81 6.43
C ILE A 177 -29.42 -12.17 6.57
N LEU A 178 -28.54 -12.76 7.40
CA LEU A 178 -27.20 -12.22 7.62
C LEU A 178 -26.36 -12.19 6.34
N LYS A 179 -26.26 -13.33 5.63
CA LYS A 179 -25.48 -13.44 4.39
C LYS A 179 -26.07 -12.56 3.28
N ASN A 180 -27.39 -12.58 3.10
CA ASN A 180 -28.07 -11.74 2.11
C ASN A 180 -27.89 -10.24 2.40
N THR A 181 -27.93 -9.84 3.67
CA THR A 181 -27.68 -8.44 4.06
C THR A 181 -26.23 -8.06 3.78
N PHE A 182 -25.28 -8.96 4.10
CA PHE A 182 -23.87 -8.73 3.81
C PHE A 182 -23.59 -8.62 2.31
N ASP A 183 -24.20 -9.47 1.48
CA ASP A 183 -24.11 -9.41 0.03
C ASP A 183 -24.65 -8.09 -0.51
N GLY A 184 -25.80 -7.64 -0.02
CA GLY A 184 -26.35 -6.32 -0.36
C GLY A 184 -25.42 -5.17 0.01
N ILE A 185 -24.75 -5.27 1.17
CA ILE A 185 -23.74 -4.28 1.58
C ILE A 185 -22.55 -4.30 0.61
N ILE A 186 -21.99 -5.49 0.31
CA ILE A 186 -20.86 -5.63 -0.62
C ILE A 186 -21.19 -5.09 -2.01
N GLN A 187 -22.42 -5.31 -2.51
CA GLN A 187 -22.86 -4.73 -3.79
C GLN A 187 -22.86 -3.19 -3.78
N LEU A 188 -23.15 -2.57 -2.64
CA LEU A 188 -23.16 -1.11 -2.49
C LEU A 188 -21.76 -0.52 -2.29
N ILE A 189 -20.93 -1.16 -1.46
CA ILE A 189 -19.64 -0.59 -1.04
C ILE A 189 -18.43 -1.19 -1.77
N PHE A 190 -18.65 -2.20 -2.61
CA PHE A 190 -17.68 -3.02 -3.37
C PHE A 190 -16.72 -3.86 -2.52
N THR A 191 -16.28 -3.36 -1.38
CA THR A 191 -15.37 -4.06 -0.46
C THR A 191 -15.49 -3.51 0.95
N THR A 192 -15.23 -4.36 1.95
CA THR A 192 -15.11 -3.91 3.34
C THR A 192 -13.75 -3.25 3.65
N ARG A 193 -12.80 -3.28 2.71
CA ARG A 193 -11.46 -2.69 2.81
C ARG A 193 -11.49 -1.15 2.82
N THR A 194 -11.88 -0.58 3.96
CA THR A 194 -12.19 0.85 4.11
C THR A 194 -11.46 1.47 5.30
N GLY A 195 -11.37 2.80 5.33
CA GLY A 195 -10.80 3.50 6.49
C GLY A 195 -11.56 3.23 7.78
N LEU A 196 -12.89 3.09 7.71
CA LEU A 196 -13.71 2.84 8.88
C LEU A 196 -13.52 1.41 9.42
N LEU A 197 -13.71 0.40 8.57
CA LEU A 197 -13.72 -1.01 8.97
C LEU A 197 -12.32 -1.58 9.16
N PHE A 198 -11.36 -1.22 8.31
CA PHE A 198 -9.99 -1.74 8.37
C PHE A 198 -9.04 -0.79 9.11
N GLY A 199 -8.99 0.47 8.70
CA GLY A 199 -7.93 1.39 9.14
C GLY A 199 -8.07 1.87 10.60
N SER A 200 -9.30 2.01 11.11
CA SER A 200 -9.57 2.59 12.44
C SER A 200 -8.84 1.88 13.57
N ILE A 201 -8.83 0.54 13.58
CA ILE A 201 -8.16 -0.25 14.63
C ILE A 201 -6.65 -0.02 14.61
N PHE A 202 -6.02 -0.05 13.43
CA PHE A 202 -4.57 0.12 13.31
C PHE A 202 -4.12 1.57 13.57
N VAL A 203 -4.94 2.56 13.23
CA VAL A 203 -4.69 3.96 13.63
C VAL A 203 -4.79 4.11 15.15
N THR A 204 -5.83 3.53 15.76
CA THR A 204 -6.01 3.54 17.22
C THR A 204 -4.81 2.90 17.93
N ILE A 205 -4.32 1.77 17.43
CA ILE A 205 -3.08 1.13 17.90
C ILE A 205 -1.88 2.09 17.82
N GLY A 206 -1.65 2.73 16.68
CA GLY A 206 -0.52 3.64 16.51
C GLY A 206 -0.56 4.85 17.44
N PHE A 207 -1.74 5.42 17.66
CA PHE A 207 -1.94 6.52 18.62
C PHE A 207 -1.73 6.05 20.06
N PHE A 208 -2.32 4.90 20.43
CA PHE A 208 -2.19 4.32 21.76
C PHE A 208 -0.75 3.99 22.12
N ILE A 209 0.01 3.39 21.20
CA ILE A 209 1.43 3.10 21.39
C ILE A 209 2.23 4.38 21.65
N TYR A 210 1.87 5.49 20.99
CA TYR A 210 2.54 6.76 21.22
C TYR A 210 2.18 7.39 22.57
N ASP A 211 0.89 7.43 22.92
CA ASP A 211 0.39 8.12 24.11
C ASP A 211 0.72 7.38 25.42
N TYR A 212 0.88 6.05 25.39
CA TYR A 212 1.09 5.22 26.58
C TYR A 212 2.47 4.54 26.63
N GLN A 213 3.49 5.13 26.01
CA GLN A 213 4.85 4.54 25.94
C GLN A 213 5.39 4.09 27.30
N GLU A 214 5.20 4.87 28.36
CA GLU A 214 5.69 4.56 29.70
C GLU A 214 5.03 3.30 30.27
N ARG A 215 3.70 3.17 30.16
CA ARG A 215 2.96 2.00 30.64
C ARG A 215 3.36 0.73 29.90
N LEU A 216 3.67 0.87 28.61
CA LEU A 216 4.06 -0.23 27.72
C LEU A 216 5.49 -0.73 27.97
N GLN A 217 6.32 -0.02 28.76
CA GLN A 217 7.67 -0.48 29.09
C GLN A 217 7.68 -1.82 29.85
N SER A 218 6.66 -2.06 30.66
CA SER A 218 6.49 -3.32 31.40
C SER A 218 6.35 -4.55 30.48
N LEU A 219 5.84 -4.35 29.27
CA LEU A 219 5.63 -5.42 28.28
C LEU A 219 6.91 -5.78 27.50
N LEU A 220 7.95 -4.94 27.52
CA LEU A 220 9.14 -5.08 26.67
C LEU A 220 9.80 -6.46 26.77
N LYS A 221 9.85 -7.02 27.99
CA LYS A 221 10.46 -8.35 28.24
C LYS A 221 9.68 -9.51 27.60
N PHE A 222 8.39 -9.33 27.33
CA PHE A 222 7.51 -10.34 26.74
C PHE A 222 7.30 -10.15 25.23
N LEU A 223 7.72 -9.02 24.66
CA LEU A 223 7.45 -8.69 23.26
C LEU A 223 7.93 -9.74 22.24
N PRO A 224 9.14 -10.31 22.34
CA PRO A 224 9.56 -11.35 21.39
C PRO A 224 8.64 -12.58 21.46
N PHE A 225 8.35 -13.05 22.67
CA PHE A 225 7.46 -14.20 22.89
C PHE A 225 6.05 -13.94 22.36
N LEU A 226 5.43 -12.82 22.74
CA LEU A 226 4.08 -12.45 22.30
C LEU A 226 4.03 -12.28 20.78
N THR A 227 5.04 -11.67 20.17
CA THR A 227 5.09 -11.52 18.71
C THR A 227 5.17 -12.88 18.01
N ILE A 228 6.00 -13.80 18.52
CA ILE A 228 6.10 -15.16 17.97
C ILE A 228 4.79 -15.92 18.15
N LEU A 229 4.17 -15.84 19.33
CA LEU A 229 2.89 -16.47 19.62
C LEU A 229 1.80 -15.99 18.64
N PHE A 230 1.62 -14.68 18.50
CA PHE A 230 0.60 -14.13 17.60
C PHE A 230 0.97 -14.31 16.12
N SER A 231 2.26 -14.44 15.78
CA SER A 231 2.68 -14.85 14.44
C SER A 231 2.27 -16.29 14.15
N PHE A 232 2.44 -17.20 15.11
CA PHE A 232 1.99 -18.58 14.97
C PHE A 232 0.47 -18.67 14.85
N LEU A 233 -0.28 -17.95 15.69
CA LEU A 233 -1.74 -17.88 15.60
C LEU A 233 -2.22 -17.30 14.28
N LEU A 234 -1.54 -16.29 13.75
CA LEU A 234 -1.81 -15.74 12.41
C LEU A 234 -1.59 -16.78 11.32
N MET A 235 -0.55 -17.61 11.44
CA MET A 235 -0.32 -18.72 10.51
C MET A 235 -1.43 -19.77 10.62
N VAL A 236 -1.82 -20.18 11.83
CA VAL A 236 -2.92 -21.13 12.06
C VAL A 236 -4.22 -20.62 11.45
N GLU A 237 -4.58 -19.36 11.72
CA GLU A 237 -5.75 -18.71 11.14
C GLU A 237 -5.70 -18.68 9.61
N GLY A 238 -4.57 -18.30 9.04
CA GLY A 238 -4.39 -18.25 7.59
C GLY A 238 -4.50 -19.63 6.94
N PHE A 239 -3.86 -20.66 7.50
CA PHE A 239 -3.95 -22.03 6.98
C PHE A 239 -5.36 -22.60 7.11
N PHE A 240 -6.06 -22.30 8.21
CA PHE A 240 -7.47 -22.67 8.38
C PHE A 240 -8.35 -22.07 7.27
N LEU A 241 -8.06 -20.84 6.85
CA LEU A 241 -8.78 -20.14 5.77
C LEU A 241 -8.36 -20.55 4.36
N PHE A 242 -7.36 -21.42 4.19
CA PHE A 242 -6.85 -21.79 2.86
C PHE A 242 -7.92 -22.39 1.96
N ASN A 243 -8.75 -23.28 2.53
CA ASN A 243 -9.80 -24.03 1.81
C ASN A 243 -11.21 -23.46 2.05
N VAL A 244 -11.31 -22.27 2.65
CA VAL A 244 -12.61 -21.65 2.97
C VAL A 244 -13.00 -20.71 1.85
N GLU A 245 -14.27 -20.77 1.43
CA GLU A 245 -14.84 -19.81 0.48
C GLU A 245 -14.76 -18.38 1.05
N ARG A 246 -14.30 -17.45 0.23
CA ARG A 246 -14.06 -16.07 0.65
C ARG A 246 -14.26 -15.11 -0.52
N LEU A 247 -14.69 -13.89 -0.23
CA LEU A 247 -14.82 -12.85 -1.24
C LEU A 247 -13.45 -12.20 -1.51
N ASP A 248 -12.70 -11.87 -0.45
CA ASP A 248 -11.32 -11.40 -0.51
C ASP A 248 -10.59 -11.72 0.81
N MET A 249 -9.26 -11.70 0.82
CA MET A 249 -8.42 -12.04 1.97
C MET A 249 -7.68 -10.82 2.53
N ASN A 250 -8.43 -9.82 2.98
CA ASN A 250 -7.87 -8.60 3.54
C ASN A 250 -7.78 -8.64 5.08
N PHE A 251 -8.67 -9.38 5.73
CA PHE A 251 -8.86 -9.34 7.19
C PHE A 251 -8.48 -10.68 7.82
N LEU A 252 -7.53 -10.65 8.73
CA LEU A 252 -7.18 -11.76 9.60
C LEU A 252 -7.24 -11.22 11.03
N LEU A 253 -7.99 -11.87 11.92
CA LEU A 253 -8.22 -11.33 13.27
C LEU A 253 -6.90 -11.28 14.06
N MET A 254 -6.01 -12.24 13.85
CA MET A 254 -4.70 -12.29 14.50
C MET A 254 -3.73 -11.21 14.00
N LEU A 255 -4.03 -10.51 12.89
CA LEU A 255 -3.24 -9.34 12.50
C LEU A 255 -3.32 -8.22 13.53
N ILE A 256 -4.43 -8.08 14.27
CA ILE A 256 -4.59 -7.03 15.28
C ILE A 256 -3.54 -7.19 16.39
N PRO A 257 -3.53 -8.29 17.17
CA PRO A 257 -2.54 -8.46 18.23
C PRO A 257 -1.12 -8.62 17.68
N PHE A 258 -0.94 -9.36 16.56
CA PHE A 258 0.38 -9.50 15.95
C PHE A 258 0.98 -8.13 15.61
N SER A 259 0.23 -7.26 14.93
CA SER A 259 0.75 -5.96 14.48
C SER A 259 1.05 -5.03 15.66
N PHE A 260 0.27 -5.11 16.74
CA PHE A 260 0.55 -4.38 17.99
C PHE A 260 1.90 -4.78 18.60
N PHE A 261 2.10 -6.09 18.87
CA PHE A 261 3.32 -6.57 19.50
C PHE A 261 4.54 -6.45 18.57
N PHE A 262 4.37 -6.76 17.28
CA PHE A 262 5.42 -6.62 16.28
C PHE A 262 5.91 -5.17 16.19
N PHE A 263 5.00 -4.19 16.07
CA PHE A 263 5.41 -2.78 15.99
C PHE A 263 6.12 -2.31 17.27
N LEU A 264 5.63 -2.70 18.45
CA LEU A 264 6.31 -2.42 19.72
C LEU A 264 7.70 -3.05 19.78
N TRP A 265 7.84 -4.31 19.35
CA TRP A 265 9.13 -4.99 19.35
C TRP A 265 10.14 -4.32 18.42
N ILE A 266 9.70 -3.88 17.25
CA ILE A 266 10.52 -3.09 16.32
C ILE A 266 10.97 -1.77 16.95
N LEU A 267 10.05 -1.04 17.62
CA LEU A 267 10.38 0.22 18.31
C LEU A 267 11.35 0.05 19.48
N SER A 268 11.29 -1.09 20.18
CA SER A 268 12.11 -1.39 21.36
C SER A 268 13.38 -2.18 21.05
N SER A 269 13.62 -2.53 19.78
CA SER A 269 14.75 -3.34 19.37
C SER A 269 16.08 -2.67 19.75
N SER A 270 16.99 -3.43 20.36
CA SER A 270 18.35 -2.98 20.69
C SER A 270 19.28 -2.89 19.47
N ILE A 271 18.84 -3.38 18.31
CA ILE A 271 19.64 -3.38 17.07
C ILE A 271 19.88 -1.92 16.63
N LYS A 272 21.14 -1.48 16.71
CA LYS A 272 21.55 -0.14 16.30
C LYS A 272 21.83 -0.10 14.80
N ILE A 273 20.95 0.54 14.04
CA ILE A 273 21.12 0.77 12.60
C ILE A 273 22.09 1.95 12.39
N LYS A 274 23.30 1.64 11.93
CA LYS A 274 24.38 2.63 11.72
C LYS A 274 24.20 3.48 10.45
N ILE A 275 23.45 3.00 9.46
CA ILE A 275 23.21 3.72 8.21
C ILE A 275 22.16 4.84 8.37
N ASP A 276 22.21 5.85 7.49
CA ASP A 276 21.11 6.82 7.34
C ASP A 276 19.97 6.16 6.55
N THR A 277 18.81 6.02 7.20
CA THR A 277 17.62 5.38 6.64
C THR A 277 16.70 6.34 5.90
N LYS A 278 17.04 7.64 5.79
CA LYS A 278 16.20 8.63 5.10
C LYS A 278 15.88 8.22 3.67
N LYS A 279 16.88 7.73 2.93
CA LYS A 279 16.71 7.27 1.54
C LYS A 279 15.84 6.01 1.47
N ILE A 280 15.98 5.09 2.42
CA ILE A 280 15.17 3.87 2.54
C ILE A 280 13.70 4.23 2.77
N ARG A 281 13.42 5.18 3.67
CA ARG A 281 12.08 5.70 3.92
C ARG A 281 11.46 6.38 2.69
N GLU A 282 12.25 7.12 1.92
CA GLU A 282 11.77 7.72 0.67
C GLU A 282 11.47 6.64 -0.38
N LEU A 283 12.33 5.63 -0.51
CA LEU A 283 12.12 4.48 -1.38
C LEU A 283 10.82 3.74 -1.04
N SER A 284 10.59 3.40 0.24
CA SER A 284 9.36 2.68 0.64
C SER A 284 8.08 3.43 0.24
N MET A 285 8.11 4.76 0.29
CA MET A 285 6.98 5.59 -0.14
C MET A 285 6.79 5.56 -1.66
N TYR A 286 7.86 5.64 -2.45
CA TYR A 286 7.72 5.60 -3.92
C TYR A 286 7.42 4.21 -4.46
N TYR A 287 7.90 3.15 -3.80
CA TYR A 287 7.54 1.77 -4.12
C TYR A 287 6.02 1.61 -4.14
N TYR A 288 5.34 2.12 -3.11
CA TYR A 288 3.88 2.12 -3.04
C TYR A 288 3.22 2.78 -4.26
N PHE A 289 3.73 3.89 -4.76
CA PHE A 289 3.08 4.61 -5.87
C PHE A 289 3.39 4.05 -7.26
N VAL A 290 4.60 3.49 -7.46
CA VAL A 290 5.07 3.16 -8.81
C VAL A 290 5.08 1.68 -9.13
N HIS A 291 4.98 0.80 -8.13
CA HIS A 291 4.97 -0.65 -8.37
C HIS A 291 3.90 -1.13 -9.37
N PRO A 292 2.67 -0.56 -9.44
CA PRO A 292 1.68 -1.06 -10.40
C PRO A 292 2.10 -0.83 -11.85
N VAL A 293 2.79 0.30 -12.12
CA VAL A 293 3.38 0.59 -13.43
C VAL A 293 4.42 -0.48 -13.77
N CYS A 294 5.29 -0.83 -12.82
CA CYS A 294 6.31 -1.85 -13.03
C CYS A 294 5.73 -3.25 -13.20
N ILE A 295 4.66 -3.60 -12.46
CA ILE A 295 3.93 -4.87 -12.61
C ILE A 295 3.38 -4.98 -14.03
N ILE A 296 2.65 -3.96 -14.50
CA ILE A 296 2.10 -3.92 -15.87
C ILE A 296 3.23 -4.10 -16.88
N LEU A 297 4.29 -3.29 -16.80
CA LEU A 297 5.39 -3.35 -17.77
C LEU A 297 6.06 -4.73 -17.84
N VAL A 298 6.26 -5.42 -16.71
CA VAL A 298 6.95 -6.72 -16.69
C VAL A 298 6.01 -7.85 -17.09
N GLU A 299 4.87 -7.99 -16.39
CA GLU A 299 3.99 -9.15 -16.54
C GLU A 299 3.21 -9.11 -17.86
N GLU A 300 2.80 -7.93 -18.34
CA GLU A 300 2.10 -7.79 -19.62
C GLU A 300 3.07 -7.93 -20.80
N THR A 301 4.34 -7.57 -20.62
CA THR A 301 5.39 -7.94 -21.59
C THR A 301 5.57 -9.45 -21.66
N GLY A 302 5.63 -10.12 -20.50
CA GLY A 302 5.67 -11.57 -20.42
C GLY A 302 4.46 -12.24 -21.06
N LYS A 303 3.27 -11.67 -20.86
CA LYS A 303 2.03 -12.13 -21.49
C LYS A 303 2.07 -11.95 -23.01
N GLY A 304 2.40 -10.76 -23.49
CA GLY A 304 2.40 -10.42 -24.93
C GLY A 304 3.37 -11.25 -25.76
N TYR A 305 4.54 -11.59 -25.21
CA TYR A 305 5.55 -12.43 -25.88
C TYR A 305 5.54 -13.90 -25.44
N GLN A 306 4.57 -14.33 -24.63
CA GLN A 306 4.51 -15.67 -24.03
C GLN A 306 5.77 -16.09 -23.24
N LEU A 307 6.47 -15.14 -22.65
CA LEU A 307 7.64 -15.37 -21.80
C LEU A 307 7.19 -15.70 -20.38
N SER A 308 7.09 -17.00 -20.07
CA SER A 308 6.61 -17.51 -18.78
C SER A 308 7.35 -16.92 -17.56
N TRP A 309 8.66 -16.73 -17.67
CA TRP A 309 9.53 -16.19 -16.62
C TRP A 309 9.33 -14.69 -16.35
N LEU A 310 8.74 -13.94 -17.29
CA LEU A 310 8.30 -12.55 -17.10
C LEU A 310 6.83 -12.47 -16.65
N ARG A 311 5.98 -13.39 -17.12
CA ARG A 311 4.55 -13.41 -16.79
C ARG A 311 4.29 -13.69 -15.31
N SER A 312 5.08 -14.56 -14.69
CA SER A 312 4.91 -14.97 -13.29
C SER A 312 6.19 -15.57 -12.71
N GLY A 313 6.20 -15.88 -11.42
CA GLY A 313 7.31 -16.53 -10.75
C GLY A 313 8.32 -15.57 -10.10
N VAL A 314 9.32 -16.14 -9.43
CA VAL A 314 10.33 -15.38 -8.67
C VAL A 314 11.13 -14.42 -9.54
N ILE A 315 11.44 -14.80 -10.79
CA ILE A 315 12.20 -13.95 -11.72
C ILE A 315 11.40 -12.70 -12.08
N SER A 316 10.12 -12.86 -12.46
CA SER A 316 9.20 -11.76 -12.71
C SER A 316 9.12 -10.82 -11.50
N PHE A 317 8.88 -11.37 -10.31
CA PHE A 317 8.82 -10.60 -9.07
C PHE A 317 10.12 -9.81 -8.80
N PHE A 318 11.28 -10.44 -8.97
CA PHE A 318 12.57 -9.77 -8.79
C PHE A 318 12.75 -8.60 -9.77
N LEU A 319 12.40 -8.78 -11.04
CA LEU A 319 12.45 -7.72 -12.05
C LEU A 319 11.51 -6.57 -11.74
N ILE A 320 10.30 -6.86 -11.24
CA ILE A 320 9.35 -5.83 -10.81
C ILE A 320 9.91 -5.02 -9.66
N VAL A 321 10.49 -5.67 -8.64
CA VAL A 321 11.14 -4.98 -7.51
C VAL A 321 12.33 -4.14 -8.00
N LEU A 322 13.14 -4.68 -8.92
CA LEU A 322 14.30 -3.99 -9.50
C LEU A 322 13.89 -2.74 -10.29
N PHE A 323 12.90 -2.85 -11.18
CA PHE A 323 12.37 -1.70 -11.93
C PHE A 323 11.71 -0.67 -11.01
N THR A 324 10.95 -1.13 -10.01
CA THR A 324 10.37 -0.26 -8.98
C THR A 324 11.47 0.50 -8.24
N HIS A 325 12.59 -0.17 -7.92
CA HIS A 325 13.75 0.45 -7.28
C HIS A 325 14.35 1.57 -8.13
N PHE A 326 14.69 1.27 -9.39
CA PHE A 326 15.31 2.24 -10.29
C PHE A 326 14.41 3.43 -10.56
N LEU A 327 13.13 3.20 -10.86
CA LEU A 327 12.17 4.26 -11.09
C LEU A 327 11.99 5.15 -9.85
N SER A 328 11.91 4.54 -8.66
CA SER A 328 11.86 5.28 -7.40
C SER A 328 13.11 6.15 -7.17
N LEU A 329 14.31 5.62 -7.47
CA LEU A 329 15.56 6.39 -7.38
C LEU A 329 15.56 7.61 -8.31
N ILE A 330 15.10 7.45 -9.55
CA ILE A 330 14.96 8.54 -10.52
C ILE A 330 14.04 9.63 -9.96
N ILE A 331 12.86 9.25 -9.45
CA ILE A 331 11.88 10.19 -8.90
C ILE A 331 12.42 10.94 -7.67
N ILE A 332 13.13 10.23 -6.77
CA ILE A 332 13.76 10.84 -5.60
C ILE A 332 14.79 11.89 -6.02
N GLU A 333 15.64 11.56 -6.99
CA GLU A 333 16.70 12.45 -7.45
C GLU A 333 16.14 13.69 -8.18
N ILE A 334 15.07 13.51 -8.95
CA ILE A 334 14.30 14.60 -9.57
C ILE A 334 13.72 15.53 -8.51
N ARG A 335 13.16 14.97 -7.43
CA ARG A 335 12.49 15.75 -6.39
C ARG A 335 13.44 16.61 -5.57
N LYS A 336 14.71 16.22 -5.40
CA LYS A 336 15.70 17.03 -4.69
C LYS A 336 16.01 18.36 -5.39
N LYS A 337 15.73 18.45 -6.69
CA LYS A 337 16.08 19.61 -7.52
C LYS A 337 14.87 20.53 -7.70
N ALA A 338 15.14 21.81 -7.95
CA ALA A 338 14.10 22.77 -8.29
C ALA A 338 13.32 22.30 -9.52
N ARG A 339 11.99 22.30 -9.42
CA ARG A 339 11.11 21.84 -10.49
C ARG A 339 10.82 23.00 -11.43
N SER A 340 11.29 22.92 -12.67
CA SER A 340 10.86 23.84 -13.72
C SER A 340 9.58 23.30 -14.37
N ARG A 341 8.47 24.04 -14.26
CA ARG A 341 7.20 23.65 -14.92
C ARG A 341 7.41 23.39 -16.42
N LYS A 342 8.18 24.24 -17.10
CA LYS A 342 8.55 24.08 -18.52
C LYS A 342 9.23 22.73 -18.78
N GLN A 343 10.15 22.30 -17.92
CA GLN A 343 10.82 21.01 -18.09
C GLN A 343 9.90 19.82 -17.82
N ILE A 344 8.94 19.94 -16.89
CA ILE A 344 7.96 18.88 -16.63
C ILE A 344 7.10 18.66 -17.87
N PHE A 345 6.56 19.73 -18.45
CA PHE A 345 5.79 19.66 -19.68
C PHE A 345 6.63 19.13 -20.85
N LEU A 346 7.85 19.64 -21.02
CA LEU A 346 8.75 19.19 -22.09
C LEU A 346 9.09 17.71 -21.94
N ALA A 347 9.36 17.23 -20.73
CA ALA A 347 9.66 15.82 -20.49
C ALA A 347 8.44 14.92 -20.72
N GLY A 348 7.24 15.37 -20.33
CA GLY A 348 6.00 14.69 -20.67
C GLY A 348 5.82 14.57 -22.18
N PHE A 349 5.97 15.68 -22.91
CA PHE A 349 5.85 15.70 -24.37
C PHE A 349 6.92 14.85 -25.07
N LEU A 350 8.20 15.01 -24.72
CA LEU A 350 9.28 14.20 -25.27
C LEU A 350 9.16 12.71 -24.89
N GLY A 351 8.59 12.41 -23.72
CA GLY A 351 8.28 11.03 -23.31
C GLY A 351 7.38 10.33 -24.33
N ILE A 352 6.40 11.04 -24.91
CA ILE A 352 5.48 10.51 -25.93
C ILE A 352 6.25 10.01 -27.16
N PHE A 353 7.27 10.76 -27.62
CA PHE A 353 8.10 10.39 -28.78
C PHE A 353 8.95 9.14 -28.55
N VAL A 354 9.25 8.80 -27.29
CA VAL A 354 9.92 7.53 -26.94
C VAL A 354 8.90 6.42 -26.76
N THR A 355 7.74 6.73 -26.18
CA THR A 355 6.66 5.77 -25.95
C THR A 355 6.11 5.18 -27.23
N PHE A 356 5.81 6.01 -28.24
CA PHE A 356 5.16 5.51 -29.45
C PHE A 356 5.99 4.47 -30.20
N PRO A 357 7.28 4.69 -30.51
CA PRO A 357 8.10 3.67 -31.17
C PRO A 357 8.22 2.38 -30.35
N VAL A 358 8.44 2.48 -29.04
CA VAL A 358 8.54 1.31 -28.15
C VAL A 358 7.20 0.56 -28.06
N GLY A 359 6.10 1.30 -27.96
CA GLY A 359 4.75 0.76 -27.96
C GLY A 359 4.44 0.07 -29.29
N ILE A 360 4.68 0.73 -30.43
CA ILE A 360 4.48 0.12 -31.76
C ILE A 360 5.31 -1.16 -31.88
N LEU A 361 6.59 -1.12 -31.51
CA LEU A 361 7.45 -2.30 -31.55
C LEU A 361 6.93 -3.43 -30.66
N PHE A 362 6.37 -3.11 -29.49
CA PHE A 362 5.70 -4.08 -28.63
C PHE A 362 4.44 -4.67 -29.29
N PHE A 363 3.53 -3.83 -29.78
CA PHE A 363 2.26 -4.27 -30.35
C PHE A 363 2.44 -4.99 -31.70
N VAL A 364 3.48 -4.69 -32.48
CA VAL A 364 3.80 -5.38 -33.75
C VAL A 364 4.40 -6.77 -33.51
N ASN A 365 5.24 -6.93 -32.50
CA ASN A 365 5.95 -8.20 -32.26
C ASN A 365 5.27 -9.10 -31.23
N ARG A 366 4.21 -8.65 -30.55
CA ARG A 366 3.44 -9.50 -29.62
C ARG A 366 2.78 -10.64 -30.39
N VAL A 367 2.56 -11.76 -29.73
CA VAL A 367 1.87 -12.89 -30.35
C VAL A 367 0.42 -12.49 -30.66
N ASP A 368 0.00 -12.75 -31.90
CA ASP A 368 -1.35 -12.50 -32.37
C ASP A 368 -2.39 -13.19 -31.46
N ASN A 369 -3.55 -12.55 -31.29
CA ASN A 369 -4.66 -12.98 -30.41
C ASN A 369 -4.43 -12.91 -28.90
N ILE A 370 -3.26 -12.44 -28.41
CA ILE A 370 -3.09 -12.14 -26.99
C ILE A 370 -3.60 -10.74 -26.68
N ASN A 371 -4.64 -10.66 -25.84
CA ASN A 371 -5.11 -9.39 -25.30
C ASN A 371 -4.17 -8.93 -24.17
N VAL A 372 -3.41 -7.87 -24.44
CA VAL A 372 -2.52 -7.22 -23.48
C VAL A 372 -3.25 -6.01 -22.89
N LYS A 373 -3.06 -5.74 -21.60
CA LYS A 373 -3.59 -4.55 -20.95
C LYS A 373 -3.26 -3.27 -21.71
N TYR A 374 -4.28 -2.48 -22.05
CA TYR A 374 -4.14 -1.19 -22.74
C TYR A 374 -3.36 -0.18 -21.89
N GLU A 375 -3.31 -0.38 -20.57
CA GLU A 375 -2.52 0.41 -19.62
C GLU A 375 -1.01 0.36 -19.89
N MET A 376 -0.53 -0.58 -20.71
CA MET A 376 0.88 -0.72 -21.10
C MET A 376 1.45 0.58 -21.68
N VAL A 377 0.73 1.23 -22.61
CA VAL A 377 1.20 2.45 -23.27
C VAL A 377 1.28 3.65 -22.30
N PRO A 378 0.23 3.95 -21.50
CA PRO A 378 0.33 4.94 -20.42
C PRO A 378 1.47 4.65 -19.42
N CYS A 379 1.72 3.39 -19.07
CA CYS A 379 2.81 3.01 -18.18
C CYS A 379 4.19 3.31 -18.78
N LEU A 380 4.39 3.01 -20.07
CA LEU A 380 5.61 3.37 -20.79
C LEU A 380 5.80 4.89 -20.84
N TRP A 381 4.73 5.64 -21.13
CA TRP A 381 4.77 7.11 -21.11
C TRP A 381 5.14 7.68 -19.75
N PHE A 382 4.58 7.13 -18.69
CA PHE A 382 4.93 7.51 -17.33
C PHE A 382 6.43 7.33 -17.08
N VAL A 383 6.98 6.15 -17.36
CA VAL A 383 8.42 5.85 -17.14
C VAL A 383 9.31 6.74 -17.98
N PHE A 384 9.06 6.83 -19.30
CA PHE A 384 9.90 7.62 -20.19
C PHE A 384 9.85 9.11 -19.86
N SER A 385 8.72 9.64 -19.43
CA SER A 385 8.62 11.03 -18.97
C SER A 385 9.55 11.32 -17.79
N PHE A 386 9.64 10.40 -16.81
CA PHE A 386 10.56 10.56 -15.68
C PHE A 386 12.03 10.42 -16.10
N VAL A 387 12.34 9.45 -16.97
CA VAL A 387 13.72 9.25 -17.48
C VAL A 387 14.17 10.48 -18.27
N VAL A 388 13.36 10.98 -19.21
CA VAL A 388 13.66 12.17 -20.00
C VAL A 388 13.84 13.38 -19.10
N TYR A 389 12.95 13.57 -18.11
CA TYR A 389 13.09 14.69 -17.17
C TYR A 389 14.42 14.62 -16.39
N TYR A 390 14.81 13.44 -15.94
CA TYR A 390 16.09 13.22 -15.27
C TYR A 390 17.29 13.57 -16.17
N LEU A 391 17.27 13.14 -17.44
CA LEU A 391 18.31 13.46 -18.42
C LEU A 391 18.38 14.97 -18.71
N LEU A 392 17.25 15.65 -18.86
CA LEU A 392 17.18 17.11 -19.05
C LEU A 392 17.78 17.87 -17.87
N GLN A 393 17.55 17.40 -16.63
CA GLN A 393 18.17 17.99 -15.44
C GLN A 393 19.68 17.73 -15.37
N LYS A 394 20.14 16.54 -15.76
CA LYS A 394 21.58 16.20 -15.77
C LYS A 394 22.34 17.06 -16.78
N ARG A 395 21.78 17.26 -17.99
CA ARG A 395 22.38 18.12 -19.03
C ARG A 395 22.56 19.58 -18.59
N LYS A 396 21.58 20.16 -17.87
CA LYS A 396 21.72 21.53 -17.34
C LYS A 396 22.87 21.68 -16.35
N LYS A 397 23.12 20.65 -15.53
CA LYS A 397 24.24 20.67 -14.58
C LYS A 397 25.58 20.71 -15.31
N ILE A 398 25.73 19.91 -16.38
CA ILE A 398 26.95 19.90 -17.19
C ILE A 398 27.18 21.28 -17.83
N LYS A 399 26.14 21.91 -18.38
CA LYS A 399 26.20 23.26 -18.97
C LYS A 399 26.35 24.42 -17.97
N ALA A 400 26.26 24.16 -16.66
CA ALA A 400 26.44 25.18 -15.62
C ALA A 400 27.77 25.03 -14.88
N VAL A 401 28.51 23.95 -15.16
CA VAL A 401 29.83 23.63 -14.59
C VAL A 401 30.93 23.88 -15.63
N ASN A 402 30.58 23.81 -16.91
CA ASN A 402 31.34 24.38 -18.02
C ASN A 402 30.83 25.79 -18.29
#